data_AF-A0A7C1SAY2-F1
#
_entry.id   AF-A0A7C1SAY2-F1
#
_cell.length_a   1.000
_cell.length_b   1.000
_cell.length_c   1.000
_cell.angle_alpha   90.00
_cell.angle_beta   90.00
_cell.angle_gamma   90.00
#
_symmetry.space_group_name_H-M   'P 1'
#
loop_
_entity.id
_entity.type
_entity.pdbx_description
1 polymer ?
#
loop_
_entity_poly.entity_id
_entity_poly.type
_entity_poly.pdbx_seq_one_letter_code
_entity_poly.pdbx_strand_id
1 'polypeptide(L)'
;MPALKELVEKASMQDILDEVETVFGKEPVLGRNVKIFLSQRYTCEKLKDIGTHFGIGESGVSQASRRVNDKIRSDKKLRRKIRKIEKKLNV
;
A
#
# COMPACT_ATOMS: atom_id res chain seq x y z
N MET A 1 -15.43 3.30 -8.53
CA MET A 1 -16.29 2.43 -7.70
C MET A 1 -15.49 1.93 -6.51
N PRO A 2 -15.77 2.36 -5.27
CA PRO A 2 -15.07 1.87 -4.08
C PRO A 2 -15.83 0.67 -3.49
N ALA A 3 -15.75 -0.48 -4.17
CA ALA A 3 -16.37 -1.73 -3.72
C ALA A 3 -15.48 -2.57 -2.79
N LEU A 4 -14.34 -2.01 -2.33
CA LEU A 4 -13.35 -2.74 -1.51
C LEU A 4 -13.49 -2.47 0.00
N LYS A 5 -14.38 -1.54 0.40
CA LYS A 5 -14.44 -1.04 1.78
C LYS A 5 -15.24 -1.92 2.76
N GLU A 6 -15.98 -2.92 2.28
CA GLU A 6 -17.00 -3.58 3.11
C GLU A 6 -16.65 -4.99 3.60
N LEU A 7 -15.51 -5.58 3.25
CA LEU A 7 -15.26 -7.01 3.58
C LEU A 7 -13.85 -7.35 4.08
N VAL A 8 -13.00 -6.38 4.40
CA VAL A 8 -11.60 -6.68 4.73
C VAL A 8 -11.39 -6.55 6.23
N GLU A 9 -11.06 -7.68 6.88
CA GLU A 9 -10.41 -7.70 8.19
C GLU A 9 -9.23 -6.71 8.15
N LYS A 10 -9.25 -5.67 8.99
CA LYS A 10 -8.26 -4.60 8.92
C LYS A 10 -6.86 -5.18 9.10
N ALA A 11 -6.04 -5.12 8.06
CA ALA A 11 -4.62 -5.40 8.22
C ALA A 11 -4.00 -4.32 9.12
N SER A 12 -3.12 -4.72 10.04
CA SER A 12 -2.38 -3.73 10.82
C SER A 12 -1.39 -3.00 9.91
N MET A 13 -1.09 -1.74 10.24
CA MET A 13 -0.10 -0.98 9.49
C MET A 13 1.26 -1.68 9.53
N GLN A 14 1.64 -2.25 10.67
CA GLN A 14 2.91 -2.95 10.84
C GLN A 14 3.03 -4.19 9.96
N ASP A 15 1.98 -5.03 9.88
CA ASP A 15 1.99 -6.22 9.03
C ASP A 15 2.19 -5.86 7.55
N ILE A 16 1.57 -4.77 7.10
CA ILE A 16 1.78 -4.24 5.75
C ILE A 16 3.23 -3.82 5.56
N LEU A 17 3.82 -3.09 6.51
CA LEU A 17 5.21 -2.61 6.40
C LEU A 17 6.19 -3.78 6.27
N ASP A 18 6.02 -4.80 7.10
CA ASP A 18 6.91 -5.96 7.18
C ASP A 18 6.79 -6.87 5.95
N GLU A 19 5.56 -7.12 5.48
CA GLU A 19 5.35 -7.93 4.28
C GLU A 19 5.83 -7.19 3.01
N VAL A 20 5.66 -5.87 2.94
CA VAL A 20 6.22 -5.08 1.83
C VAL A 20 7.74 -5.10 1.87
N GLU A 21 8.36 -4.99 3.04
CA GLU A 21 9.83 -5.07 3.18
C GLU A 21 10.36 -6.42 2.69
N THR A 22 9.66 -7.51 3.01
CA THR A 22 10.02 -8.86 2.55
C THR A 22 10.01 -8.98 1.01
N VAL A 23 9.11 -8.28 0.32
CA VAL A 23 8.95 -8.37 -1.15
C VAL A 23 9.74 -7.30 -1.92
N PHE A 24 9.95 -6.13 -1.31
CA PHE A 24 10.51 -4.94 -1.94
C PHE A 24 11.75 -4.36 -1.25
N GLY A 25 12.38 -5.06 -0.30
CA GLY A 25 13.57 -4.56 0.41
C GLY A 25 14.77 -4.20 -0.48
N LYS A 26 14.80 -4.69 -1.73
CA LYS A 26 15.79 -4.31 -2.75
C LYS A 26 15.42 -3.07 -3.59
N GLU A 27 14.21 -2.53 -3.41
CA GLU A 27 13.62 -1.45 -4.20
C GLU A 27 13.04 -0.37 -3.27
N PRO A 28 13.87 0.38 -2.52
CA PRO A 28 13.42 1.20 -1.39
C PRO A 28 12.39 2.27 -1.76
N VAL A 29 12.55 2.92 -2.92
CA VAL A 29 11.61 3.93 -3.42
C VAL A 29 10.26 3.30 -3.80
N LEU A 30 10.28 2.14 -4.46
CA LEU A 30 9.05 1.45 -4.84
C LEU A 30 8.36 0.85 -3.61
N GLY A 31 9.14 0.21 -2.73
CA GLY A 31 8.68 -0.34 -1.45
C GLY A 31 7.99 0.71 -0.60
N ARG A 32 8.59 1.89 -0.41
CA ARG A 32 7.94 3.00 0.32
C ARG A 32 6.60 3.40 -0.28
N ASN A 33 6.52 3.56 -1.60
CA ASN A 33 5.28 3.93 -2.26
C ASN A 33 4.21 2.82 -2.15
N VAL A 34 4.61 1.55 -2.21
CA VAL A 34 3.71 0.40 -2.02
C VAL A 34 3.22 0.34 -0.57
N LYS A 35 4.08 0.61 0.42
CA LYS A 35 3.67 0.73 1.83
C LYS A 35 2.56 1.77 1.99
N ILE A 36 2.77 2.99 1.46
CA ILE A 36 1.76 4.06 1.48
C ILE A 36 0.45 3.63 0.80
N PHE A 37 0.55 3.02 -0.39
CA PHE A 37 -0.61 2.56 -1.15
C PHE A 37 -1.43 1.51 -0.40
N LEU A 38 -0.77 0.50 0.17
CA LEU A 38 -1.44 -0.58 0.90
C LEU A 38 -1.99 -0.07 2.24
N SER A 39 -1.25 0.78 2.96
CA SER A 39 -1.75 1.42 4.18
C SER A 39 -3.04 2.20 3.90
N GLN A 40 -3.05 3.06 2.89
CA GLN A 40 -4.28 3.81 2.53
C GLN A 40 -5.44 2.90 2.10
N ARG A 41 -5.15 1.74 1.52
CA ARG A 41 -6.14 0.86 0.92
C ARG A 41 -6.75 -0.14 1.90
N TYR A 42 -5.96 -0.63 2.85
CA TYR A 42 -6.29 -1.78 3.69
C TYR A 42 -6.30 -1.48 5.19
N THR A 43 -5.81 -0.31 5.62
CA THR A 43 -6.01 0.17 6.99
C THR A 43 -7.15 1.19 7.05
N CYS A 44 -7.63 1.46 8.26
CA CYS A 44 -8.57 2.56 8.52
C CYS A 44 -7.87 3.81 9.06
N GLU A 45 -6.55 3.91 8.88
CA GLU A 45 -5.79 5.08 9.30
C GLU A 45 -6.16 6.31 8.47
N LYS A 46 -6.11 7.49 9.07
CA LYS A 46 -6.34 8.73 8.33
C LYS A 46 -5.15 8.98 7.41
N LEU A 47 -5.38 9.65 6.27
CA LEU A 47 -4.31 10.05 5.37
C LEU A 47 -3.25 10.89 6.08
N LYS A 48 -3.66 11.68 7.09
CA LYS A 48 -2.77 12.48 7.92
C LYS A 48 -1.82 11.60 8.74
N ASP A 49 -2.34 10.53 9.34
CA ASP A 49 -1.58 9.64 10.22
C ASP A 49 -0.60 8.79 9.39
N ILE A 50 -1.07 8.27 8.24
CA ILE A 50 -0.21 7.61 7.24
C ILE A 50 0.88 8.58 6.77
N GLY A 51 0.50 9.80 6.39
CA GLY A 51 1.43 10.82 5.91
C GLY A 51 2.50 11.15 6.94
N THR A 52 2.09 11.33 8.20
CA THR A 52 3.00 11.60 9.33
C THR A 52 4.02 10.47 9.49
N HIS A 53 3.57 9.21 9.45
CA HIS A 53 4.46 8.04 9.50
C HIS A 53 5.52 8.05 8.38
N PHE A 54 5.16 8.53 7.19
CA PHE A 54 6.08 8.61 6.04
C PHE A 54 6.71 9.99 5.85
N GLY A 55 6.54 10.96 6.76
CA GLY A 55 7.06 12.32 6.60
C GLY A 55 6.54 13.07 5.36
N ILE A 56 5.30 12.82 4.94
CA ILE A 56 4.65 13.48 3.80
C ILE A 56 3.26 14.01 4.18
N GLY A 57 2.76 15.00 3.44
CA GLY A 57 1.38 15.49 3.62
C GLY A 57 0.33 14.52 3.07
N GLU A 58 -0.95 14.74 3.42
CA GLU A 58 -2.10 13.96 2.94
C GLU A 58 -2.21 13.91 1.41
N SER A 59 -1.85 15.02 0.74
CA SER A 59 -1.75 15.10 -0.71
C SER A 59 -0.66 14.18 -1.26
N GLY A 60 0.47 14.09 -0.56
CA GLY A 60 1.57 13.17 -0.88
C GLY A 60 1.13 11.71 -0.82
N VAL A 61 0.36 11.33 0.21
CA VAL A 61 -0.21 9.98 0.36
C VAL A 61 -1.11 9.66 -0.84
N SER A 62 -2.06 10.54 -1.15
CA SER A 62 -3.00 10.35 -2.26
C SER A 62 -2.28 10.22 -3.61
N GLN A 63 -1.26 11.04 -3.85
CA GLN A 63 -0.47 10.99 -5.09
C GLN A 63 0.39 9.72 -5.18
N ALA A 64 1.02 9.30 -4.09
CA ALA A 64 1.80 8.07 -4.06
C ALA A 64 0.93 6.85 -4.38
N SER A 65 -0.24 6.76 -3.75
CA SER A 65 -1.20 5.69 -4.00
C SER A 65 -1.72 5.67 -5.43
N ARG A 66 -2.03 6.85 -5.99
CA ARG A 66 -2.42 6.97 -7.40
C ARG A 66 -1.33 6.46 -8.33
N ARG A 67 -0.08 6.89 -8.15
CA ARG A 67 1.07 6.47 -8.97
C ARG A 67 1.31 4.97 -8.90
N VAL A 68 1.18 4.36 -7.72
CA VAL A 68 1.30 2.91 -7.57
C VAL A 68 0.17 2.20 -8.30
N ASN A 69 -1.07 2.65 -8.14
CA ASN A 69 -2.22 2.08 -8.83
C ASN A 69 -2.09 2.15 -10.36
N ASP A 70 -1.58 3.26 -10.89
CA ASP A 70 -1.31 3.41 -12.33
C ASP A 70 -0.20 2.47 -12.78
N LYS A 71 0.89 2.34 -12.01
CA LYS A 71 1.96 1.37 -12.30
C LYS A 71 1.48 -0.07 -12.27
N ILE A 72 0.57 -0.45 -11.38
CA ILE A 72 -0.02 -1.81 -11.31
C ILE A 72 -0.75 -2.17 -12.60
N ARG A 73 -1.40 -1.19 -13.24
CA ARG A 73 -2.15 -1.40 -14.49
C ARG A 73 -1.23 -1.75 -15.65
N SER A 74 -0.05 -1.13 -15.72
CA SER A 74 0.93 -1.34 -16.79
C SER A 74 1.95 -2.45 -16.48
N ASP A 75 2.34 -2.63 -15.23
CA ASP A 75 3.41 -3.55 -14.82
C ASP A 75 2.84 -4.87 -14.24
N LYS A 76 2.89 -5.93 -15.05
CA LYS A 76 2.46 -7.28 -14.67
C LYS A 76 3.28 -7.86 -13.50
N LYS A 77 4.57 -7.52 -13.38
CA LYS A 77 5.45 -8.01 -12.31
C LYS A 77 5.10 -7.34 -10.99
N LEU A 78 4.91 -6.02 -11.00
CA LEU A 78 4.42 -5.28 -9.83
C LEU A 78 3.07 -5.79 -9.35
N ARG A 79 2.13 -5.99 -10.27
CA ARG A 79 0.81 -6.56 -9.94
C ARG A 79 0.89 -7.93 -9.29
N ARG A 80 1.79 -8.81 -9.75
CA ARG A 80 2.00 -10.13 -9.13
C ARG A 80 2.60 -10.02 -7.73
N LYS A 81 3.56 -9.11 -7.53
CA LYS A 81 4.15 -8.85 -6.20
C LYS A 81 3.07 -8.38 -5.22
N ILE A 82 2.24 -7.42 -5.62
CA ILE A 82 1.17 -6.89 -4.75
C ILE A 82 0.13 -7.95 -4.41
N ARG A 83 -0.31 -8.76 -5.39
CA ARG A 83 -1.20 -9.90 -5.12
C ARG A 83 -0.63 -10.92 -4.14
N LYS A 84 0.71 -11.08 -4.10
CA LYS A 84 1.36 -11.96 -3.12
C LYS A 84 1.21 -11.40 -1.71
N ILE A 85 1.35 -10.09 -1.55
CA ILE A 85 1.17 -9.38 -0.28
C ILE A 85 -0.29 -9.45 0.16
N GLU A 86 -1.24 -9.12 -0.74
CA GLU A 86 -2.68 -9.18 -0.49
C GLU A 86 -3.09 -10.58 0.03
N LYS A 87 -2.62 -11.65 -0.62
CA LYS A 87 -2.86 -13.03 -0.18
C LYS A 87 -2.29 -13.36 1.21
N LYS A 88 -1.15 -12.79 1.58
CA LYS A 88 -0.55 -13.02 2.90
C LYS A 88 -1.27 -12.27 4.01
N LEU A 89 -1.75 -11.06 3.68
CA LEU A 89 -2.49 -10.21 4.61
C LEU A 89 -3.98 -10.59 4.70
N ASN A 90 -4.45 -11.54 3.88
CA ASN A 90 -5.85 -11.96 3.78
C ASN A 90 -6.80 -10.81 3.40
N VAL A 91 -6.36 -9.96 2.45
CA VAL A 91 -7.08 -8.74 1.99
C VAL A 91 -7.33 -8.69 0.48
#